data_AF-A0AAN4ZZF6-F1
#
_entry.id   AF-A0AAN4ZZF6-F1
#
_cell.length_a   1.000
_cell.length_b   1.000
_cell.length_c   1.000
_cell.angle_alpha   90.00
_cell.angle_beta   90.00
_cell.angle_gamma   90.00
#
_symmetry.space_group_name_H-M   'P 1'
#
loop_
_entity.id
_entity.type
_entity.pdbx_description
1 polymer ?
#
loop_
_entity_poly.entity_id
_entity_poly.type
_entity_poly.pdbx_seq_one_letter_code
_entity_poly.pdbx_strand_id
1 'polypeptide(L)' 'MTADGAYDTRKCHDAIADRGAHAVIPPRRHAKPWKTVAAGAMARNEALRASKYLGRALWRRWSGYHRRSSVEI' A
#
# COMPACT_ATOMS: atom_id res chain seq x y z
N MET A 1 8.01 14.39 8.41
CA MET A 1 7.25 14.16 7.17
C MET A 1 7.77 12.88 6.54
N THR A 2 7.02 11.77 6.56
CA THR A 2 7.46 10.53 5.90
C THR A 2 6.82 10.49 4.51
N ALA A 3 7.66 10.64 3.47
CA ALA A 3 7.28 10.70 2.06
C ALA A 3 6.91 9.33 1.46
N ASP A 4 6.38 8.41 2.27
CA ASP A 4 6.14 7.02 1.87
C ASP A 4 5.02 6.88 0.82
N GLY A 5 4.10 7.85 0.81
CA GLY A 5 3.07 7.93 -0.24
C GLY A 5 3.62 8.19 -1.65
N ALA A 6 4.93 8.40 -1.83
CA ALA A 6 5.56 8.48 -3.15
C ALA A 6 5.61 7.11 -3.86
N TYR A 7 5.67 6.01 -3.10
CA TYR A 7 5.66 4.65 -3.64
C TYR A 7 4.24 4.12 -3.92
N ASP A 8 3.20 4.91 -3.62
CA ASP A 8 1.79 4.61 -3.91
C ASP A 8 1.47 4.76 -5.41
N THR A 9 2.23 4.06 -6.26
CA THR A 9 2.12 4.08 -7.72
C THR A 9 1.85 2.68 -8.26
N ARG A 10 1.18 2.60 -9.41
CA ARG A 10 0.81 1.30 -10.01
C ARG A 10 2.03 0.45 -10.34
N LYS A 11 3.08 1.08 -10.86
CA LYS A 11 4.34 0.41 -11.18
C LYS A 11 5.00 -0.22 -9.96
N CYS A 12 4.99 0.45 -8.80
CA CYS A 12 5.52 -0.12 -7.57
C CYS A 12 4.70 -1.33 -7.10
N HIS A 13 3.38 -1.21 -7.11
CA HIS A 13 2.49 -2.32 -6.73
C HIS A 13 2.61 -3.51 -7.68
N ASP A 14 2.70 -3.28 -8.99
CA ASP A 14 2.87 -4.34 -9.99
C ASP A 14 4.23 -5.02 -9.84
N ALA A 15 5.31 -4.27 -9.64
CA ALA A 15 6.66 -4.84 -9.43
C ALA A 15 6.81 -5.62 -8.12
N ILE A 16 5.99 -5.33 -7.11
CA ILE A 16 5.93 -6.10 -5.86
C ILE A 16 5.11 -7.38 -6.07
N ALA A 17 3.98 -7.27 -6.79
CA ALA A 17 3.14 -8.41 -7.12
C ALA A 17 3.85 -9.41 -8.05
N ASP A 18 4.63 -8.93 -9.01
CA ASP A 18 5.47 -9.75 -9.91
C ASP A 18 6.49 -10.59 -9.13
N ARG A 19 7.03 -10.03 -8.04
CA ARG A 19 7.91 -10.74 -7.10
C ARG A 19 7.16 -11.67 -6.12
N GLY A 20 5.84 -11.81 -6.25
CA GLY A 20 5.00 -12.60 -5.34
C GLY A 20 4.91 -12.03 -3.92
N ALA A 21 5.30 -10.77 -3.72
CA ALA A 21 5.32 -10.13 -2.41
C ALA A 21 4.06 -9.26 -2.19
N HIS A 22 3.76 -8.95 -0.93
CA HIS A 22 2.66 -8.05 -0.56
C HIS A 22 3.17 -6.65 -0.26
N ALA A 23 2.60 -5.64 -0.92
CA ALA A 23 3.01 -4.25 -0.75
C ALA A 23 2.40 -3.65 0.53
N VAL A 24 3.24 -3.39 1.53
CA VAL A 24 2.87 -2.62 2.74
C VAL A 24 3.14 -1.13 2.51
N ILE A 25 2.49 -0.56 1.48
CA ILE A 25 2.64 0.85 1.13
C ILE A 25 1.43 1.62 1.69
N PRO A 26 1.64 2.61 2.59
CA PRO A 26 0.59 3.42 3.15
C PRO A 26 -0.09 4.23 2.04
N PRO A 27 -1.40 4.02 1.81
CA PRO A 27 -2.11 4.75 0.79
C PRO A 27 -2.12 6.27 1.06
N ARG A 28 -2.14 7.07 -0.01
CA ARG A 28 -2.25 8.53 0.10
C ARG A 28 -3.62 8.90 0.70
N ARG A 29 -3.67 10.02 1.45
CA ARG A 29 -4.87 10.48 2.18
C ARG A 29 -6.12 10.61 1.30
N HIS A 30 -5.95 10.98 0.03
CA HIS A 30 -7.03 11.16 -0.95
C HIS A 30 -6.93 10.17 -2.11
N ALA A 31 -6.24 9.05 -1.91
CA ALA A 31 -6.13 8.02 -2.92
C ALA A 31 -7.52 7.47 -3.28
N LYS A 32 -7.76 7.38 -4.58
CA LYS A 32 -8.95 6.73 -5.15
C LYS A 32 -8.62 5.27 -5.49
N PRO A 33 -9.61 4.37 -5.41
CA PRO A 33 -9.45 3.01 -5.91
C PRO A 33 -9.06 3.03 -7.38
N TRP A 34 -8.12 2.18 -7.77
CA TRP A 34 -7.87 1.95 -9.19
C TRP A 34 -8.95 1.04 -9.77
N LYS A 35 -9.38 1.33 -11.00
CA LYS A 35 -10.38 0.52 -11.72
C LYS A 35 -9.81 -0.77 -12.33
N THR A 36 -8.49 -0.90 -12.39
CA THR A 36 -7.83 -2.07 -12.98
C THR A 36 -7.87 -3.26 -12.02
N VAL A 37 -7.95 -4.47 -12.59
CA VAL A 37 -8.03 -5.75 -11.85
C VAL A 37 -6.68 -6.42 -11.65
N ALA A 38 -5.57 -5.72 -11.92
CA ALA A 38 -4.23 -6.24 -11.65
C ALA A 38 -4.06 -6.56 -10.15
N ALA A 39 -3.30 -7.62 -9.83
CA ALA A 39 -3.11 -8.07 -8.45
C ALA A 39 -2.59 -6.95 -7.53
N GLY A 40 -1.64 -6.15 -8.00
CA GLY A 40 -1.13 -4.98 -7.27
C GLY A 40 -2.19 -3.91 -7.00
N ALA A 41 -3.14 -3.73 -7.93
CA ALA A 41 -4.25 -2.80 -7.77
C ALA A 41 -5.31 -3.31 -6.79
N MET A 42 -5.60 -4.61 -6.79
CA MET A 42 -6.52 -5.23 -5.84
C MET A 42 -5.98 -5.13 -4.41
N ALA A 43 -4.71 -5.50 -4.19
CA ALA A 43 -4.05 -5.41 -2.89
C ALA A 43 -4.05 -3.97 -2.34
N ARG A 44 -3.72 -3.00 -3.18
CA ARG A 44 -3.78 -1.57 -2.82
C ARG A 44 -5.19 -1.12 -2.47
N ASN A 45 -6.18 -1.51 -3.27
CA ASN A 45 -7.58 -1.13 -3.04
C ASN A 45 -8.11 -1.71 -1.73
N GLU A 46 -7.67 -2.91 -1.34
CA GLU A 46 -7.97 -3.50 -0.04
C GLU A 46 -7.32 -2.70 1.10
N ALA A 47 -6.04 -2.37 0.99
CA ALA A 47 -5.35 -1.50 1.93
C ALA A 47 -6.02 -0.12 2.07
N LEU A 48 -6.52 0.44 0.97
CA LEU A 48 -7.31 1.68 0.96
C LEU A 48 -8.62 1.54 1.74
N ARG A 49 -9.35 0.45 1.53
CA ARG A 49 -10.62 0.16 2.24
C ARG A 49 -10.37 -0.04 3.73
N ALA A 50 -9.39 -0.87 4.09
CA ALA A 50 -8.99 -1.11 5.47
C ALA A 50 -8.52 0.16 6.17
N SER A 51 -7.71 1.00 5.51
CA SER A 51 -7.27 2.28 6.07
C SER A 51 -8.40 3.29 6.24
N LYS A 52 -9.45 3.25 5.40
CA LYS A 52 -10.64 4.10 5.57
C LYS A 52 -11.53 3.62 6.72
N TYR A 53 -11.67 2.31 6.87
CA TYR A 53 -12.51 1.71 7.91
C TYR A 53 -11.88 1.80 9.30
N LEU A 54 -10.61 1.40 9.43
CA LEU A 54 -9.87 1.34 10.70
C LEU A 54 -9.25 2.69 11.10
N GLY A 55 -9.09 3.60 10.13
CA GLY A 55 -8.29 4.80 10.29
C GLY A 55 -6.80 4.56 10.02
N ARG A 56 -6.14 5.56 9.43
CA ARG A 56 -4.77 5.44 8.88
C ARG A 56 -3.69 5.18 9.95
N ALA A 57 -3.92 5.58 11.20
CA ALA A 57 -3.00 5.34 12.30
C ALA A 57 -3.05 3.88 12.76
N LEU A 58 -4.26 3.33 12.89
CA LEU A 58 -4.47 1.94 13.29
C LEU A 58 -4.03 0.98 12.19
N TRP A 59 -4.37 1.28 10.93
CA TRP A 59 -3.92 0.48 9.79
C TRP A 59 -2.39 0.42 9.68
N ARG A 60 -1.66 1.52 9.91
CA ARG A 60 -0.18 1.50 9.91
C ARG A 60 0.40 0.58 11.01
N ARG A 61 -0.25 0.51 12.16
CA ARG A 61 0.15 -0.39 13.26
C ARG A 61 -0.14 -1.86 12.92
N TRP A 62 -1.30 -2.13 12.34
CA TRP A 62 -1.76 -3.49 11.99
C TRP A 62 -1.08 -4.07 10.74
N SER A 63 -0.89 -3.26 9.71
CA SER A 63 -0.34 -3.68 8.41
C SER A 63 1.13 -4.09 8.48
N GLY A 64 1.79 -3.96 9.64
CA GLY A 64 3.21 -4.25 9.78
C GLY A 64 4.11 -3.23 9.11
N TYR A 65 3.60 -2.03 8.76
CA TYR A 65 4.40 -0.92 8.20
C TYR A 65 5.60 -0.60 9.09
N HIS A 66 5.46 -0.77 10.41
CA HIS A 66 6.57 -0.56 11.34
C HIS A 66 7.55 -1.74 11.45
N ARG A 67 7.16 -2.95 11.00
CA ARG A 67 7.95 -4.18 11.17
C ARG A 67 8.93 -4.42 10.01
N ARG A 68 8.74 -3.81 8.83
CA ARG A 68 9.62 -4.02 7.65
C ARG A 68 9.58 -2.86 6.66
N SER A 69 10.31 -1.78 6.92
CA SER A 69 10.65 -0.81 5.88
C SER A 69 12.16 -0.60 5.79
N SER A 70 12.88 -1.71 5.68
CA SER A 70 14.22 -1.79 5.09
C SER A 70 14.11 -2.77 3.93
N VAL A 71 13.41 -2.34 2.88
CA VAL A 71 13.60 -2.91 1.55
C VAL A 71 14.46 -1.88 0.85
N GLU A 72 15.78 -2.02 1.01
CA GLU A 72 16.73 -1.51 0.03
C GLU A 72 16.46 -2.28 -1.27
N ILE A 73 16.07 -1.54 -2.30
CA ILE A 73 16.17 -1.95 -3.71
C ILE A 73 17.08 -0.92 -4.35
#